data_AF-A0A959JMC3-F1
#
_entry.id   AF-A0A959JMC3-F1
#
_cell.length_a   1.000
_cell.length_b   1.000
_cell.length_c   1.000
_cell.angle_alpha   90.00
_cell.angle_beta   90.00
_cell.angle_gamma   90.00
#
_symmetry.space_group_name_H-M   'P 1'
#
loop_
_entity.id
_entity.type
_entity.pdbx_description
1 polymer ?
#
loop_
_entity_poly.entity_id
_entity_poly.type
_entity_poly.pdbx_seq_one_letter_code
_entity_poly.pdbx_strand_id
1 'polypeptide(L)' 'LKLTPEHMLKFGLIDDIIKEPLGGAHTDPDKMVKTLKQHIKNELLPLMQKDKDQLVNDRIEKYNVMGRFIEVSETI' A
#
# COMPACT_ATOMS: atom_id res chain seq x y z
N LEU A 1 3.34 9.12 -17.43
CA LEU A 1 2.55 8.50 -16.33
C LEU A 1 3.23 8.81 -15.01
N LYS A 2 2.47 8.97 -13.91
CA LYS A 2 3.02 9.26 -12.57
C LYS A 2 3.23 7.96 -11.79
N LEU A 3 4.24 7.18 -12.17
CA LEU A 3 4.45 5.79 -11.71
C LEU A 3 5.44 5.64 -10.55
N THR A 4 5.88 6.75 -9.94
CA THR A 4 6.84 6.66 -8.82
C THR A 4 6.13 6.29 -7.52
N PRO A 5 6.83 5.66 -6.55
CA PRO A 5 6.25 5.30 -5.27
C PRO A 5 5.60 6.48 -4.53
N GLU A 6 6.19 7.67 -4.60
CA GLU A 6 5.66 8.89 -3.95
C GLU A 6 4.30 9.29 -4.53
N HIS A 7 4.14 9.15 -5.85
CA HIS A 7 2.86 9.40 -6.51
C HIS A 7 1.83 8.33 -6.14
N MET A 8 2.22 7.06 -6.10
CA MET A 8 1.34 5.95 -5.70
C MET A 8 0.84 6.12 -4.26
N LEU A 9 1.73 6.52 -3.35
CA LEU A 9 1.38 6.82 -1.95
C LEU A 9 0.43 8.02 -1.88
N LYS A 10 0.72 9.09 -2.62
CA LYS A 10 -0.16 10.27 -2.69
C LYS A 10 -1.55 9.96 -3.26
N PHE A 11 -1.65 8.97 -4.15
CA PHE A 11 -2.93 8.52 -4.70
C PHE A 11 -3.67 7.55 -3.77
N GLY A 12 -3.06 7.13 -2.64
CA GLY A 12 -3.64 6.15 -1.73
C GLY A 12 -3.65 4.72 -2.29
N LEU A 13 -2.79 4.42 -3.27
CA LEU A 13 -2.73 3.11 -3.92
C LEU A 13 -1.83 2.12 -3.17
N ILE A 14 -0.84 2.63 -2.43
CA ILE A 14 0.06 1.86 -1.56
C ILE A 14 0.02 2.45 -0.16
N ASP A 15 0.36 1.63 0.84
CA ASP A 15 0.29 2.02 2.25
C ASP A 15 1.60 2.63 2.77
N ASP A 16 2.75 2.19 2.24
CA ASP A 16 4.07 2.69 2.65
C ASP A 16 5.13 2.52 1.54
N ILE A 17 6.26 3.21 1.69
CA ILE A 17 7.43 3.15 0.79
C ILE A 17 8.63 2.64 1.58
N ILE A 18 9.10 1.43 1.21
CA ILE A 18 10.29 0.85 1.82
C ILE A 18 11.54 1.47 1.20
N LYS A 19 12.37 2.11 2.03
CA LYS A 19 13.62 2.73 1.57
C LYS A 19 14.68 1.69 1.22
N GLU A 20 15.24 1.83 0.02
CA GLU A 20 16.35 1.00 -0.43
C GLU A 20 17.69 1.40 0.23
N PRO A 21 18.65 0.46 0.31
CA PRO A 21 20.04 0.77 0.65
C PRO A 21 20.66 1.80 -0.30
N LEU A 22 21.77 2.42 0.13
CA LEU A 22 22.52 3.35 -0.71
C LEU A 22 23.01 2.63 -1.98
N GLY A 23 22.66 3.17 -3.16
CA GLY A 23 22.95 2.55 -4.45
C GLY A 23 21.87 1.59 -4.96
N GLY A 24 20.84 1.30 -4.16
CA GLY A 24 19.65 0.53 -4.54
C GLY A 24 19.58 -0.85 -3.88
N ALA A 25 18.45 -1.54 -4.04
CA ALA A 25 18.21 -2.86 -3.43
C ALA A 25 19.23 -3.94 -3.84
N HIS A 26 19.82 -3.81 -5.04
CA HIS A 26 20.77 -4.76 -5.58
C HIS A 26 22.19 -4.60 -5.01
N THR A 27 22.53 -3.45 -4.41
CA THR A 27 23.88 -3.20 -3.86
C THR A 27 24.10 -3.85 -2.51
N ASP A 28 23.03 -4.02 -1.73
CA ASP A 28 23.04 -4.70 -0.44
C ASP A 28 21.75 -5.53 -0.26
N PRO A 29 21.66 -6.70 -0.93
CA PRO A 29 20.48 -7.54 -0.88
C PRO A 29 20.18 -8.06 0.54
N ASP A 30 21.22 -8.37 1.32
CA ASP A 30 21.07 -8.87 2.69
C ASP A 30 20.40 -7.85 3.60
N LYS A 31 20.80 -6.58 3.50
CA LYS A 31 20.15 -5.49 4.22
C LYS A 31 18.72 -5.27 3.73
N MET A 32 18.50 -5.28 2.41
CA MET A 32 17.17 -5.11 1.83
C MET A 32 16.19 -6.19 2.32
N VAL A 33 16.62 -7.45 2.33
CA VAL A 33 15.82 -8.58 2.82
C VAL A 33 15.48 -8.42 4.29
N LYS A 34 16.42 -7.97 5.13
CA LYS A 34 16.17 -7.72 6.56
C LYS A 34 15.12 -6.63 6.76
N THR A 35 15.26 -5.49 6.07
CA THR A 35 14.31 -4.38 6.11
C THR A 35 12.91 -4.84 5.67
N LEU A 36 12.83 -5.53 4.53
CA LEU A 36 11.57 -6.04 3.98
C LEU A 36 10.90 -7.03 4.94
N LYS A 37 11.66 -7.99 5.50
CA LYS A 37 11.15 -8.98 6.45
C LYS A 37 10.58 -8.31 7.70
N GLN A 38 11.25 -7.29 8.22
CA GLN A 38 10.77 -6.56 9.38
C GLN A 38 9.47 -5.81 9.06
N HIS A 39 9.41 -5.13 7.92
CA HIS A 39 8.22 -4.40 7.48
C HIS A 39 7.02 -5.35 7.29
N ILE A 40 7.18 -6.45 6.56
CA ILE A 40 6.10 -7.46 6.36
C ILE A 40 5.58 -7.98 7.70
N LYS A 41 6.46 -8.27 8.66
CA LYS A 41 6.05 -8.74 9.99
C LYS A 41 5.22 -7.68 10.72
N ASN A 42 5.67 -6.42 10.68
CA ASN A 42 4.97 -5.32 11.35
C ASN A 42 3.57 -5.10 10.76
N GLU A 43 3.42 -5.19 9.45
CA GLU A 43 2.12 -5.06 8.77
C GLU A 43 1.21 -6.28 9.00
N LEU A 44 1.80 -7.48 9.08
CA LEU A 44 1.02 -8.71 9.25
C LEU A 44 0.47 -8.88 10.68
N LEU A 45 1.20 -8.46 11.70
CA LEU A 45 0.80 -8.58 13.12
C LEU A 45 -0.59 -8.00 13.43
N PRO A 46 -0.95 -6.77 13.03
CA PRO A 46 -2.29 -6.23 13.28
C PRO A 46 -3.34 -6.92 12.42
N LEU A 47 -3.01 -7.37 11.20
CA LEU A 47 -3.95 -8.06 10.32
C LEU A 47 -4.32 -9.45 10.86
N MET A 48 -3.38 -10.16 11.47
CA MET A 48 -3.62 -11.47 12.09
C MET A 48 -4.54 -11.41 13.31
N GLN A 49 -4.70 -10.23 13.93
CA GLN A 49 -5.58 -10.03 15.08
C GLN A 49 -7.02 -9.67 14.68
N LYS A 50 -7.28 -9.44 13.39
CA LYS A 50 -8.61 -9.12 12.88
C LYS A 50 -9.38 -10.39 12.53
N ASP A 51 -10.69 -10.35 12.75
CA ASP A 51 -11.59 -11.38 12.26
C ASP A 51 -11.64 -11.41 10.73
N LYS A 52 -11.96 -12.59 10.18
CA LYS A 52 -11.98 -12.81 8.72
C LYS A 52 -12.96 -11.86 8.02
N ASP A 53 -14.14 -11.65 8.59
CA ASP A 53 -15.16 -10.78 8.00
C ASP A 53 -14.69 -9.31 8.00
N GLN A 54 -14.02 -8.88 9.07
CA GLN A 54 -13.41 -7.55 9.13
C GLN A 54 -12.31 -7.38 8.08
N LEU A 55 -11.46 -8.38 7.86
CA LEU A 55 -10.42 -8.34 6.83
C LEU A 55 -10.99 -8.22 5.42
N VAL A 56 -12.13 -8.87 5.15
CA VAL A 56 -12.82 -8.77 3.86
C VAL A 56 -13.43 -7.38 3.68
N ASN A 57 -14.13 -6.88 4.71
CA ASN A 57 -14.75 -5.55 4.67
C ASN A 57 -13.70 -4.43 4.51
N ASP A 58 -12.60 -4.48 5.25
CA ASP A 58 -11.49 -3.51 5.14
C ASP A 58 -10.90 -3.50 3.73
N ARG A 59 -10.80 -4.67 3.09
CA ARG A 59 -10.29 -4.78 1.72
C ARG A 59 -11.26 -4.17 0.72
N ILE A 60 -12.55 -4.45 0.85
CA ILE A 60 -13.58 -3.86 -0.01
C ILE A 60 -13.54 -2.34 0.10
N GLU A 61 -13.52 -1.82 1.33
CA GLU A 61 -13.48 -0.37 1.58
C GLU A 61 -12.22 0.26 0.98
N LYS A 62 -11.05 -0.37 1.17
CA LYS A 62 -9.79 0.08 0.57
C LYS A 62 -9.89 0.26 -0.94
N TYR A 63 -10.54 -0.65 -1.66
CA TYR A 63 -10.69 -0.52 -3.11
C TYR A 63 -11.81 0.44 -3.53
N ASN A 64 -12.88 0.56 -2.75
CA ASN A 64 -13.99 1.49 -3.04
C ASN A 64 -13.54 2.95 -3.03
N VAL A 65 -12.61 3.32 -2.15
CA VAL A 65 -12.08 4.69 -2.06
C VAL A 65 -11.02 4.99 -3.14
N MET A 66 -10.57 3.99 -3.88
CA MET A 66 -9.59 4.18 -4.95
C MET A 66 -10.27 4.65 -6.24
N GLY A 67 -9.81 5.79 -6.74
CA GLY A 67 -10.35 6.41 -7.95
C GLY A 67 -11.14 7.68 -7.63
N ARG A 68 -11.14 8.62 -8.56
CA ARG A 68 -11.89 9.86 -8.46
C ARG A 68 -12.65 10.04 -9.75
N PHE A 69 -13.97 10.14 -9.66
CA PHE A 69 -14.84 10.43 -10.77
C PHE A 69 -15.67 11.67 -10.44
N ILE A 70 -16.05 12.40 -11.48
CA ILE A 70 -17.01 13.49 -11.37
C ILE A 70 -18.33 12.87 -11.79
N GLU A 71 -19.26 12.78 -10.84
CA GLU A 71 -20.62 12.35 -11.15
C GLU A 71 -21.35 13.52 -11.80
N VAL A 72 -21.73 13.36 -13.07
CA VAL A 72 -22.55 14.35 -13.78
C VAL A 72 -23.99 13.96 -13.53
N SER A 73 -24.63 14.60 -12.55
CA SER A 73 -26.07 14.48 -12.37
C SER A 73 -26.78 15.20 -13.52
N GLU A 74 -27.35 14.44 -14.45
CA GLU A 74 -28.29 15.00 -15.43
C GLU A 74 -29.56 15.39 -14.68
N THR A 75 -29.76 16.69 -14.47
CA THR A 75 -31.05 17.23 -14.05
C THR A 75 -32.00 17.08 -15.24
N ILE A 76 -32.95 16.15 -15.13
CA ILE A 76 -34.13 16.06 -16.00
C ILE A 76 -35.10 17.19 -15.63
#